data_AF-A0A2E2C0A1-F1
#
_entry.id   AF-A0A2E2C0A1-F1
#
_cell.length_a   1.000
_cell.length_b   1.000
_cell.length_c   1.000
_cell.angle_alpha   90.00
_cell.angle_beta   90.00
_cell.angle_gamma   90.00
#
_symmetry.space_group_name_H-M   'P 1'
#
loop_
_entity.id
_entity.type
_entity.pdbx_description
1 polymer ?
#
loop_
_entity_poly.entity_id
_entity_poly.type
_entity_poly.pdbx_seq_one_letter_code
_entity_poly.pdbx_strand_id
1 'polypeptide(L)'
;MNALARGISRLEAISAEFNYDLARQYAICVKEYLRVIRRITHDTPIFNVSGNFEIELATDVKERLEAFLSNKKDYAPTTKHICYWYLLELHSMDLGLKPNEVSVYEPLIQILEAGGDFYEHNGAICLRDAVMIPFMR
;
A
#
# COMPACT_ATOMS: atom_id res chain seq x y z
N MET A 1 8.52 -14.51 13.72
CA MET A 1 8.83 -13.30 12.92
C MET A 1 7.69 -12.32 13.14
N ASN A 2 7.95 -11.07 13.53
CA ASN A 2 6.93 -10.05 13.77
C ASN A 2 6.30 -9.55 12.45
N ALA A 3 5.21 -8.79 12.51
CA ALA A 3 4.47 -8.35 11.33
C ALA A 3 5.32 -7.48 10.40
N LEU A 4 6.11 -6.55 10.96
CA LEU A 4 7.00 -5.67 10.21
C LEU A 4 8.02 -6.45 9.38
N ALA A 5 8.70 -7.43 9.99
CA ALA A 5 9.71 -8.25 9.30
C ALA A 5 9.10 -9.09 8.16
N ARG A 6 7.87 -9.59 8.35
CA ARG A 6 7.12 -10.25 7.26
C ARG A 6 6.76 -9.26 6.16
N GLY A 7 6.33 -8.05 6.53
CA GLY A 7 5.97 -6.99 5.60
C GLY A 7 7.10 -6.59 4.67
N ILE A 8 8.30 -6.31 5.21
CA ILE A 8 9.44 -5.92 4.37
C ILE A 8 9.90 -7.06 3.47
N SER A 9 9.96 -8.30 3.99
CA SER A 9 10.35 -9.47 3.20
C SER A 9 9.37 -9.73 2.06
N ARG A 10 8.08 -9.45 2.29
CA ARG A 10 7.02 -9.55 1.28
C ARG A 10 7.21 -8.52 0.17
N LEU A 11 7.51 -7.25 0.50
CA LEU A 11 7.78 -6.23 -0.51
C LEU A 11 9.01 -6.58 -1.36
N GLU A 12 10.09 -7.04 -0.74
CA GLU A 12 11.31 -7.44 -1.44
C GLU A 12 11.11 -8.61 -2.42
N ALA A 13 10.13 -9.48 -2.14
CA ALA A 13 9.77 -10.59 -3.01
C ALA A 13 8.97 -10.17 -4.27
N ILE A 14 8.53 -8.92 -4.37
CA ILE A 14 7.74 -8.44 -5.52
C ILE A 14 8.64 -8.28 -6.75
N SER A 15 8.67 -9.32 -7.57
CA SER A 15 9.42 -9.35 -8.84
C SER A 15 8.54 -9.27 -10.09
N ALA A 16 7.22 -9.36 -9.94
CA ALA A 16 6.28 -9.40 -11.07
C ALA A 16 6.33 -8.12 -11.91
N GLU A 17 6.20 -8.31 -13.23
CA GLU A 17 5.96 -7.25 -14.21
C GLU A 17 4.46 -6.99 -14.38
N PHE A 18 4.11 -5.83 -14.96
CA PHE A 18 2.71 -5.44 -15.14
C PHE A 18 1.94 -6.42 -16.02
N ASN A 19 0.80 -6.90 -15.52
CA ASN A 19 -0.05 -7.85 -16.22
C ASN A 19 -1.44 -7.26 -16.49
N TYR A 20 -1.70 -6.92 -17.76
CA TYR A 20 -2.96 -6.33 -18.21
C TYR A 20 -4.18 -7.24 -17.98
N ASP A 21 -4.00 -8.56 -18.02
CA ASP A 21 -5.11 -9.52 -17.85
C ASP A 21 -5.66 -9.51 -16.42
N LEU A 22 -4.90 -8.96 -15.47
CA LEU A 22 -5.28 -8.86 -14.06
C LEU A 22 -5.95 -7.53 -13.70
N ALA A 23 -6.23 -6.65 -14.68
CA ALA A 23 -6.87 -5.34 -14.44
C ALA A 23 -8.16 -5.43 -13.60
N ARG A 24 -8.99 -6.45 -13.83
CA ARG A 24 -10.21 -6.68 -13.05
C ARG A 24 -9.90 -7.04 -11.59
N GLN A 25 -8.88 -7.86 -11.37
CA GLN A 25 -8.43 -8.21 -10.02
C GLN A 25 -7.90 -6.97 -9.30
N TYR A 26 -7.07 -6.17 -9.97
CA TYR A 26 -6.56 -4.93 -9.40
C TYR A 26 -7.71 -4.00 -8.97
N ALA A 27 -8.74 -3.87 -9.80
CA ALA A 27 -9.91 -3.06 -9.47
C ALA A 27 -10.71 -3.59 -8.27
N ILE A 28 -10.76 -4.92 -8.07
CA ILE A 28 -11.38 -5.52 -6.88
C ILE A 28 -10.58 -5.13 -5.63
N CYS A 29 -9.26 -5.28 -5.65
CA CYS A 29 -8.40 -4.90 -4.55
C CYS A 29 -8.53 -3.40 -4.20
N VAL A 30 -8.58 -2.51 -5.20
CA VAL A 30 -8.83 -1.07 -4.96
C VAL A 30 -10.18 -0.84 -4.27
N LYS A 31 -11.24 -1.52 -4.70
CA LYS A 31 -12.57 -1.39 -4.07
C LYS A 31 -12.58 -1.90 -2.63
N GLU A 32 -11.85 -2.97 -2.34
CA GLU A 32 -11.70 -3.51 -0.98
C GLU A 32 -10.97 -2.52 -0.08
N TYR A 33 -9.85 -1.96 -0.54
CA TYR A 33 -9.14 -0.90 0.16
C TYR A 33 -10.06 0.31 0.43
N LEU A 34 -10.77 0.80 -0.60
CA LEU A 34 -11.68 1.94 -0.46
C LEU A 34 -12.83 1.67 0.52
N ARG A 35 -13.33 0.43 0.58
CA ARG A 35 -14.38 0.04 1.54
C ARG A 35 -13.88 0.13 2.99
N VAL A 36 -12.61 -0.17 3.24
CA VAL A 36 -12.00 -0.05 4.57
C VAL A 36 -11.71 1.41 4.88
N ILE A 37 -11.03 2.14 3.98
CA ILE A 37 -10.57 3.50 4.26
C ILE A 37 -11.73 4.49 4.47
N ARG A 38 -12.86 4.33 3.75
CA ARG A 38 -14.06 5.17 3.91
C ARG A 38 -14.72 5.08 5.28
N ARG A 39 -14.38 4.06 6.08
CA ARG A 39 -14.85 3.94 7.48
C ARG A 39 -13.96 4.73 8.45
N ILE A 40 -12.79 5.15 7.99
CA ILE A 40 -11.72 5.77 8.78
C ILE A 40 -11.56 7.25 8.39
N THR A 41 -11.68 7.57 7.10
CA THR A 41 -11.45 8.91 6.55
C THR A 41 -12.71 9.50 5.93
N HIS A 42 -12.86 10.83 6.02
CA HIS A 42 -13.92 11.58 5.36
C HIS A 42 -13.35 12.17 4.06
N ASP A 43 -13.45 11.41 2.97
CA ASP A 43 -13.18 11.83 1.59
C ASP A 43 -11.72 11.94 1.11
N THR A 44 -10.74 11.38 1.85
CA THR A 44 -9.38 11.18 1.32
C THR A 44 -9.15 9.71 0.95
N PRO A 45 -8.89 9.36 -0.32
CA PRO A 45 -8.72 7.98 -0.75
C PRO A 45 -7.43 7.36 -0.19
N ILE A 46 -6.35 8.13 -0.12
CA ILE A 46 -5.03 7.66 0.30
C ILE A 46 -4.56 8.50 1.48
N PHE A 47 -4.40 7.84 2.63
CA PHE A 47 -4.15 8.51 3.91
C PHE A 47 -3.23 7.66 4.79
N ASN A 48 -2.36 8.28 5.57
CA ASN A 48 -1.49 7.61 6.54
C ASN A 48 -2.26 7.27 7.82
N VAL A 49 -2.78 6.05 7.92
CA VAL A 49 -3.58 5.59 9.08
C VAL A 49 -2.76 5.41 10.36
N SER A 50 -1.44 5.57 10.29
CA SER A 50 -0.54 5.52 11.45
C SER A 50 0.11 6.86 11.75
N GLY A 51 -0.27 7.94 11.05
CA GLY A 51 0.35 9.26 11.17
C GLY A 51 0.25 9.88 12.57
N ASN A 52 -0.72 9.45 13.38
CA ASN A 52 -0.96 10.00 14.72
C ASN A 52 -0.15 9.30 15.84
N PHE A 53 0.61 8.23 15.54
CA PHE A 53 1.27 7.43 16.59
C PHE A 53 2.70 7.88 16.93
N GLU A 54 3.24 8.92 16.28
CA GLU A 54 4.65 9.36 16.46
C GLU A 54 5.67 8.20 16.44
N ILE A 55 5.46 7.21 15.57
CA ILE A 55 6.33 6.06 15.40
C ILE A 55 7.21 6.21 14.16
N GLU A 56 8.41 5.64 14.22
CA GLU A 56 9.34 5.60 13.09
C GLU A 56 9.77 4.16 12.77
N LEU A 57 10.01 3.89 11.49
CA LEU A 57 10.67 2.65 11.08
C LEU A 57 12.14 2.66 11.52
N ALA A 58 12.64 1.51 11.96
CA ALA A 58 14.06 1.31 12.22
C ALA A 58 14.89 1.55 10.95
N THR A 59 16.13 2.02 11.12
CA THR A 59 17.01 2.41 10.00
C THR A 59 17.22 1.28 8.99
N ASP A 60 17.44 0.06 9.46
CA ASP A 60 17.62 -1.12 8.61
C ASP A 60 16.39 -1.41 7.73
N VAL A 61 15.18 -1.18 8.26
CA VAL A 61 13.94 -1.34 7.50
C VAL A 61 13.79 -0.23 6.46
N LYS A 62 14.15 1.02 6.80
CA LYS A 62 14.14 2.15 5.87
C LYS A 62 15.09 1.89 4.69
N GLU A 63 16.32 1.49 4.96
CA GLU A 63 17.33 1.18 3.93
C GLU A 63 16.88 0.04 3.00
N ARG A 64 16.27 -1.02 3.56
CA ARG A 64 15.72 -2.13 2.77
C ARG A 64 14.56 -1.69 1.89
N LEU A 65 13.65 -0.87 2.42
CA LEU A 65 12.56 -0.31 1.64
C LEU A 65 13.10 0.58 0.51
N GLU A 66 14.09 1.42 0.78
CA GLU A 66 14.73 2.26 -0.24
C GLU A 66 15.40 1.42 -1.33
N ALA A 67 16.13 0.37 -0.96
CA ALA A 67 16.73 -0.56 -1.91
C ALA A 67 15.66 -1.21 -2.82
N PHE A 68 14.55 -1.69 -2.24
CA PHE A 68 13.40 -2.19 -3.01
C PHE A 68 12.83 -1.12 -3.96
N LEU A 69 12.53 0.08 -3.46
CA LEU A 69 11.93 1.15 -4.26
C LEU A 69 12.87 1.68 -5.35
N SER A 70 14.18 1.60 -5.16
CA SER A 70 15.20 1.95 -6.16
C SER A 70 15.16 1.02 -7.38
N ASN A 71 14.77 -0.24 -7.17
CA ASN A 71 14.56 -1.23 -8.25
C ASN A 71 13.19 -1.07 -8.93
N LYS A 72 12.25 -0.36 -8.32
CA LYS A 72 10.91 -0.07 -8.86
C LYS A 72 10.80 1.40 -9.27
N LYS A 73 11.67 1.82 -10.19
CA LYS A 73 11.81 3.23 -10.62
C LYS A 73 10.50 3.83 -11.11
N ASP A 74 9.71 3.01 -11.81
CA ASP A 74 8.47 3.45 -12.43
C ASP A 74 7.34 3.68 -11.44
N TYR A 75 7.38 3.14 -10.22
CA TYR A 75 6.32 3.33 -9.24
C TYR A 75 6.02 4.80 -9.00
N ALA A 76 4.73 5.13 -9.00
CA ALA A 76 4.28 6.48 -8.71
C ALA A 76 4.66 6.87 -7.26
N PRO A 77 4.84 8.17 -6.96
CA PRO A 77 5.10 8.62 -5.59
C PRO A 77 4.08 8.09 -4.57
N THR A 78 2.81 8.03 -4.95
CA THR A 78 1.73 7.45 -4.15
C THR A 78 1.98 5.99 -3.78
N THR A 79 2.39 5.14 -4.73
CA THR A 79 2.75 3.74 -4.49
C THR A 79 3.87 3.63 -3.46
N LYS A 80 4.91 4.47 -3.61
CA LYS A 80 6.06 4.51 -2.69
C LYS A 80 5.61 4.87 -1.27
N HIS A 81 4.72 5.85 -1.13
CA HIS A 81 4.13 6.21 0.17
C HIS A 81 3.31 5.06 0.77
N ILE A 82 2.51 4.35 -0.04
CA ILE A 82 1.74 3.20 0.45
C ILE A 82 2.66 2.09 0.95
N CYS A 83 3.76 1.77 0.26
CA CYS A 83 4.74 0.80 0.76
C CYS A 83 5.30 1.21 2.12
N TYR A 84 5.64 2.50 2.29
CA TYR A 84 6.13 3.02 3.57
C TYR A 84 5.05 2.95 4.66
N TRP A 85 3.82 3.41 4.40
CA TRP A 85 2.73 3.40 5.37
C TRP A 85 2.24 2.00 5.72
N TYR A 86 2.33 1.05 4.78
CA TYR A 86 2.11 -0.37 5.06
C TYR A 86 3.08 -0.87 6.14
N LEU A 87 4.38 -0.64 5.97
CA LEU A 87 5.36 -1.02 6.99
C LEU A 87 5.14 -0.28 8.31
N LEU A 88 4.81 1.01 8.26
CA LEU A 88 4.53 1.80 9.46
C LEU A 88 3.30 1.28 10.22
N GLU A 89 2.27 0.86 9.49
CA GLU A 89 1.10 0.23 10.07
C GLU A 89 1.43 -1.12 10.70
N LEU A 90 2.17 -1.99 10.01
CA LEU A 90 2.60 -3.26 10.60
C LEU A 90 3.46 -3.04 11.85
N HIS A 91 4.30 -2.00 11.86
CA HIS A 91 5.07 -1.63 13.04
C HIS A 91 4.14 -1.19 14.19
N SER A 92 3.12 -0.37 13.91
CA SER A 92 2.13 0.03 14.92
C SER A 92 1.35 -1.17 15.50
N MET A 93 1.10 -2.19 14.69
CA MET A 93 0.47 -3.44 15.12
C MET A 93 1.41 -4.27 16.02
N ASP A 94 2.68 -4.40 15.65
CA ASP A 94 3.69 -5.08 16.48
C ASP A 94 3.88 -4.41 17.84
N LEU A 95 3.68 -3.09 17.92
CA LEU A 95 3.69 -2.31 19.17
C LEU A 95 2.38 -2.38 19.96
N GLY A 96 1.35 -3.04 19.45
CA GLY A 96 0.03 -3.14 20.10
C GLY A 96 -0.80 -1.86 20.05
N LEU A 97 -0.44 -0.89 19.21
CA LEU A 97 -1.13 0.40 19.09
C LEU A 97 -2.40 0.32 18.23
N LYS A 98 -2.53 -0.75 17.43
CA LYS A 98 -3.72 -1.01 16.62
C LYS A 98 -4.34 -2.38 16.97
N PRO A 99 -5.67 -2.46 17.06
CA PRO A 99 -6.37 -3.71 17.36
C PRO A 99 -6.50 -4.66 16.17
N ASN A 100 -6.21 -4.20 14.94
CA ASN A 100 -6.43 -4.99 13.73
C ASN A 100 -5.30 -6.00 13.50
N GLU A 101 -5.66 -7.22 13.10
CA GLU A 101 -4.69 -8.27 12.73
C GLU A 101 -4.18 -8.14 11.28
N VAL A 102 -4.90 -7.37 10.44
CA VAL A 102 -4.62 -7.20 9.01
C VAL A 102 -4.51 -5.72 8.66
N SER A 103 -3.47 -5.38 7.90
CA SER A 103 -3.23 -4.02 7.41
C SER A 103 -4.38 -3.52 6.54
N VAL A 104 -4.73 -2.24 6.66
CA VAL A 104 -5.70 -1.61 5.75
C VAL A 104 -5.16 -1.53 4.33
N TYR A 105 -3.84 -1.48 4.17
CA TYR A 105 -3.15 -1.41 2.87
C TYR A 105 -3.00 -2.78 2.21
N GLU A 106 -3.41 -3.86 2.88
CA GLU A 106 -3.30 -5.23 2.39
C GLU A 106 -3.80 -5.40 0.93
N PRO A 107 -4.97 -4.88 0.53
CA PRO A 107 -5.42 -5.03 -0.86
C PRO A 107 -4.51 -4.30 -1.85
N LEU A 108 -3.93 -3.15 -1.48
CA LEU A 108 -3.02 -2.42 -2.36
C LEU A 108 -1.69 -3.16 -2.53
N ILE A 109 -1.18 -3.81 -1.47
CA ILE A 109 0.02 -4.65 -1.57
C ILE A 109 -0.22 -5.84 -2.49
N GLN A 110 -1.40 -6.46 -2.45
CA GLN A 110 -1.76 -7.55 -3.36
C GLN A 110 -1.77 -7.14 -4.84
N ILE A 111 -2.09 -5.87 -5.15
CA ILE A 111 -1.96 -5.35 -6.53
C ILE A 111 -0.49 -5.40 -6.97
N LEU A 112 0.42 -4.92 -6.11
CA LEU A 112 1.85 -4.87 -6.41
C LEU A 112 2.44 -6.28 -6.58
N GLU A 113 2.05 -7.22 -5.72
CA GLU A 113 2.47 -8.63 -5.82
C GLU A 113 2.04 -9.29 -7.13
N ALA A 114 0.85 -8.93 -7.62
CA ALA A 114 0.32 -9.39 -8.90
C ALA A 114 0.88 -8.60 -10.11
N GLY A 115 1.88 -7.74 -9.88
CA GLY A 115 2.56 -6.95 -10.92
C GLY A 115 1.92 -5.60 -11.25
N GLY A 116 0.77 -5.28 -10.65
CA GLY A 116 0.08 -4.01 -10.91
C GLY A 116 0.80 -2.79 -10.32
N ASP A 117 0.34 -1.60 -10.69
CA ASP A 117 0.72 -0.32 -10.10
C ASP A 117 -0.50 0.61 -10.05
N PHE A 118 -0.51 1.53 -9.10
CA PHE A 118 -1.61 2.46 -8.89
C PHE A 118 -1.10 3.84 -8.48
N TYR A 119 -1.91 4.87 -8.68
CA TYR A 119 -1.55 6.23 -8.25
C TYR A 119 -2.79 7.02 -7.87
N GLU A 120 -2.59 8.10 -7.12
CA GLU A 120 -3.67 9.04 -6.82
C GLU A 120 -3.73 10.12 -7.88
N HIS A 121 -4.94 10.42 -8.36
CA HIS A 121 -5.20 11.55 -9.24
C HIS A 121 -6.58 12.14 -8.97
N ASN A 122 -6.63 13.43 -8.62
CA ASN A 122 -7.86 14.17 -8.32
C ASN A 122 -8.78 13.45 -7.31
N GLY A 123 -8.20 12.89 -6.24
CA GLY A 123 -8.94 12.15 -5.22
C GLY A 123 -9.46 10.78 -5.68
N ALA A 124 -9.03 10.27 -6.83
CA ALA A 124 -9.30 8.92 -7.30
C ALA A 124 -8.04 8.04 -7.26
N ILE A 125 -8.24 6.73 -7.13
CA ILE A 125 -7.16 5.74 -7.30
C ILE A 125 -7.22 5.25 -8.74
N CYS A 126 -6.16 5.52 -9.49
CA CYS A 126 -5.98 5.09 -10.86
C CYS A 126 -5.10 3.86 -10.90
N LEU A 127 -5.42 2.90 -11.76
CA LEU A 127 -4.54 1.79 -12.09
C LEU A 127 -3.74 2.19 -13.34
N ARG A 128 -2.42 2.05 -13.29
CA ARG A 128 -1.55 2.39 -14.44
C ARG A 128 -2.02 1.61 -15.67
N ASP A 129 -2.18 2.31 -16.79
CA ASP A 129 -2.50 1.79 -18.13
C ASP A 129 -3.77 0.92 -18.27
N ALA A 130 -4.63 0.85 -17.26
CA ALA A 130 -5.79 -0.04 -17.28
C ALA A 130 -7.13 0.69 -17.15
N VAL A 131 -7.39 1.45 -16.08
CA VAL A 131 -8.72 2.04 -15.80
C VAL A 131 -8.59 3.14 -14.72
N MET A 132 -9.37 4.23 -14.84
CA MET A 132 -9.62 5.17 -13.73
C MET A 132 -10.79 4.67 -12.88
N ILE A 133 -10.59 4.47 -11.56
CA ILE A 133 -11.66 4.08 -10.64
C ILE A 133 -12.10 5.33 -9.86
N PRO A 134 -13.23 5.96 -10.21
CA PRO A 134 -13.66 7.19 -9.56
C PRO A 134 -14.00 6.98 -8.09
N PHE A 135 -13.62 7.96 -7.27
CA PHE A 135 -13.87 7.95 -5.83
C PHE A 135 -15.28 8.43 -5.45
N MET A 136 -16.01 9.09 -6.35
CA MET A 136 -17.30 9.71 -6.06
C MET A 136 -18.52 8.94 -6.60
N ARG A 137 -19.57 8.88 -5.77
CA ARG A 137 -20.96 9.06 -6.19
C ARG A 137 -21.43 10.37 -5.58
#